data_AF-A0A7Y7MXS9-F1
#
_entry.id   AF-A0A7Y7MXS9-F1
#
_cell.length_a   1.000
_cell.length_b   1.000
_cell.length_c   1.000
_cell.angle_alpha   90.00
_cell.angle_beta   90.00
_cell.angle_gamma   90.00
#
_symmetry.space_group_name_H-M   'P 1'
#
loop_
_entity.id
_entity.type
_entity.pdbx_description
1 polymer ?
#
loop_
_entity_poly.entity_id
_entity_poly.type
_entity_poly.pdbx_seq_one_letter_code
_entity_poly.pdbx_strand_id
1 'polypeptide(L)'
;MAYSRNPAQAFKSESGTSRVGARSNFHTQTKSKLFGFITLTLIFGALLFTANAQASAVDDLNKRGQGEMSYLFWTLYSAEFYTTPTNSERALKLEYYRAIDSKDLVDATEDQWNKLGYSNNSIQRWLKPLYAMWPNVEAGSTLTIRVAEDNVSRFYFDEQPIGVIQDKQFGEAFLAIWLSENTSEPGLRKQLLGLNK
;
A
#
# COMPACT_ATOMS: atom_id res chain seq x y z
N MET A 1 26.01 -41.36 56.60
CA MET A 1 25.50 -42.27 55.57
C MET A 1 26.30 -41.97 54.29
N ALA A 2 27.39 -42.66 53.91
CA ALA A 2 27.78 -44.07 53.95
C ALA A 2 27.34 -44.89 52.71
N TYR A 3 28.28 -45.10 51.76
CA TYR A 3 28.47 -46.23 50.81
C TYR A 3 27.28 -46.65 49.88
N SER A 4 27.42 -47.38 48.76
CA SER A 4 28.53 -48.01 48.00
C SER A 4 28.09 -48.13 46.52
N ARG A 5 28.91 -47.87 45.48
CA ARG A 5 29.80 -48.80 44.73
C ARG A 5 29.22 -50.17 44.27
N ASN A 6 29.05 -50.30 42.93
CA ASN A 6 29.48 -51.43 42.04
C ASN A 6 28.82 -52.83 42.29
N PRO A 7 29.12 -53.93 41.52
CA PRO A 7 29.95 -54.09 40.31
C PRO A 7 29.36 -54.98 39.17
N ALA A 8 30.23 -55.30 38.18
CA ALA A 8 30.32 -56.55 37.38
C ALA A 8 29.74 -56.56 35.94
N GLN A 9 30.37 -57.19 34.92
CA GLN A 9 31.73 -57.78 34.78
C GLN A 9 32.08 -58.12 33.30
N ALA A 10 33.31 -58.62 33.08
CA ALA A 10 33.83 -59.34 31.89
C ALA A 10 34.14 -58.49 30.62
N PHE A 11 35.38 -58.25 30.15
CA PHE A 11 36.73 -58.84 30.26
C PHE A 11 37.16 -59.80 29.12
N LYS A 12 38.06 -59.31 28.24
CA LYS A 12 39.32 -59.93 27.77
C LYS A 12 40.11 -58.87 26.96
N SER A 13 41.41 -58.57 27.14
CA SER A 13 42.65 -59.40 27.19
C SER A 13 42.90 -60.16 25.88
N GLU A 14 44.08 -60.26 25.23
CA GLU A 14 45.45 -59.65 25.32
C GLU A 14 46.23 -60.09 24.03
N SER A 15 47.44 -59.66 23.63
CA SER A 15 48.43 -58.63 24.04
C SER A 15 49.42 -58.38 22.86
N GLY A 16 50.46 -57.53 23.03
CA GLY A 16 51.68 -57.53 22.18
C GLY A 16 52.08 -56.15 21.62
N THR A 17 53.00 -55.38 22.23
CA THR A 17 54.49 -55.48 22.17
C THR A 17 55.08 -55.39 20.75
N SER A 18 56.11 -54.57 20.43
CA SER A 18 56.93 -53.70 21.28
C SER A 18 57.82 -52.73 20.46
N ARG A 19 58.03 -51.53 21.04
CA ARG A 19 59.30 -50.76 21.12
C ARG A 19 60.09 -50.30 19.86
N VAL A 20 60.27 -48.96 19.83
CA VAL A 20 61.56 -48.20 19.76
C VAL A 20 62.45 -48.32 18.50
N GLY A 21 62.81 -47.16 17.91
CA GLY A 21 64.17 -47.02 17.34
C GLY A 21 64.41 -45.99 16.22
N ALA A 22 64.73 -44.74 16.59
CA ALA A 22 65.75 -43.84 16.00
C ALA A 22 65.86 -43.53 14.47
N ARG A 23 65.98 -42.22 14.17
CA ARG A 23 66.72 -41.56 13.04
C ARG A 23 66.25 -41.92 11.60
N SER A 24 66.39 -41.07 10.57
CA SER A 24 67.18 -39.83 10.36
C SER A 24 66.49 -38.84 9.40
N ASN A 25 66.94 -37.59 9.40
CA ASN A 25 66.51 -36.51 8.49
C ASN A 25 66.72 -36.86 7.00
N PHE A 26 65.91 -36.29 6.10
CA PHE A 26 66.41 -35.51 4.95
C PHE A 26 65.35 -34.51 4.45
N HIS A 27 65.79 -33.57 3.62
CA HIS A 27 65.15 -32.27 3.37
C HIS A 27 64.69 -32.12 1.91
N THR A 28 63.46 -31.63 1.72
CA THR A 28 63.09 -30.86 0.51
C THR A 28 61.95 -29.89 0.84
N GLN A 29 62.22 -28.58 0.74
CA GLN A 29 61.15 -27.62 0.46
C GLN A 29 60.71 -27.77 -0.99
N THR A 30 59.41 -27.71 -1.25
CA THR A 30 58.90 -27.20 -2.53
C THR A 30 57.61 -26.42 -2.33
N LYS A 31 57.49 -25.33 -3.08
CA LYS A 31 56.46 -24.31 -2.92
C LYS A 31 55.13 -24.74 -3.55
N SER A 32 54.06 -24.12 -3.05
CA SER A 32 52.68 -24.13 -3.57
C SER A 32 52.53 -24.28 -5.09
N LYS A 33 51.55 -25.09 -5.51
CA LYS A 33 50.66 -24.73 -6.63
C LYS A 33 49.19 -24.98 -6.29
N LEU A 34 48.48 -23.87 -6.19
CA LEU A 34 47.05 -23.74 -6.45
C LEU A 34 46.74 -24.32 -7.85
N PHE A 35 45.68 -25.14 -8.00
CA PHE A 35 44.69 -25.06 -9.11
C PHE A 35 43.71 -26.24 -9.08
N GLY A 36 42.41 -25.92 -9.25
CA GLY A 36 41.49 -26.77 -10.04
C GLY A 36 40.61 -27.78 -9.30
N PHE A 37 39.52 -27.30 -8.70
CA PHE A 37 38.16 -27.79 -9.00
C PHE A 37 37.13 -26.72 -8.59
N ILE A 38 36.79 -25.83 -9.52
CA ILE A 38 35.66 -24.91 -9.42
C ILE A 38 34.60 -25.39 -10.42
N THR A 39 33.51 -25.96 -9.92
CA THR A 39 32.23 -26.02 -10.63
C THR A 39 31.08 -25.85 -9.64
N LEU A 40 30.80 -24.58 -9.35
CA LEU A 40 29.46 -24.00 -9.41
C LEU A 40 28.34 -24.67 -8.57
N THR A 41 28.14 -24.16 -7.36
CA THR A 41 26.80 -24.08 -6.74
C THR A 41 26.52 -22.64 -6.33
N LEU A 42 26.58 -21.77 -7.33
CA LEU A 42 26.15 -20.38 -7.29
C LEU A 42 24.87 -20.29 -8.13
N ILE A 43 23.91 -19.46 -7.71
CA ILE A 43 22.60 -19.24 -8.36
C ILE A 43 21.56 -20.35 -8.07
N PHE A 44 20.85 -20.23 -6.94
CA PHE A 44 19.40 -20.51 -6.89
C PHE A 44 18.73 -19.67 -5.78
N GLY A 45 18.86 -18.35 -5.92
CA GLY A 45 18.37 -17.35 -4.97
C GLY A 45 17.87 -16.07 -5.66
N ALA A 46 17.50 -16.17 -6.94
CA ALA A 46 16.70 -15.15 -7.58
C ALA A 46 15.27 -15.26 -7.04
N LEU A 47 15.00 -14.59 -5.91
CA LEU A 47 13.62 -14.32 -5.52
C LEU A 47 12.96 -13.62 -6.70
N LEU A 48 11.92 -14.25 -7.25
CA LEU A 48 11.04 -13.62 -8.21
C LEU A 48 10.29 -12.51 -7.45
N PHE A 49 10.82 -11.29 -7.49
CA PHE A 49 10.04 -10.09 -7.28
C PHE A 49 9.05 -9.98 -8.45
N THR A 50 7.98 -10.78 -8.40
CA THR A 50 6.77 -10.50 -9.15
C THR A 50 6.23 -9.17 -8.61
N ALA A 51 6.51 -8.09 -9.33
CA ALA A 51 5.88 -6.81 -9.08
C ALA A 51 4.37 -7.01 -9.28
N ASN A 52 3.64 -7.07 -8.16
CA ASN A 52 2.18 -7.07 -8.18
C ASN A 52 1.75 -5.67 -8.63
N ALA A 53 1.58 -5.50 -9.95
CA ALA A 53 0.93 -4.34 -10.50
C ALA A 53 -0.55 -4.38 -10.07
N GLN A 54 -0.88 -3.65 -9.00
CA GLN A 54 -2.26 -3.35 -8.66
C GLN A 54 -2.80 -2.42 -9.74
N ALA A 55 -3.86 -2.84 -10.43
CA ALA A 55 -4.60 -1.96 -11.34
C ALA A 55 -5.25 -0.84 -10.53
N SER A 56 -5.13 0.41 -10.98
CA SER A 56 -5.75 1.54 -10.30
C SER A 56 -7.20 1.71 -10.74
N ALA A 57 -8.03 2.29 -9.87
CA ALA A 57 -9.46 2.53 -10.13
C ALA A 57 -9.75 3.50 -11.30
N VAL A 58 -8.70 4.13 -11.86
CA VAL A 58 -8.78 5.15 -12.92
C VAL A 58 -7.95 4.83 -14.17
N ASP A 59 -7.35 3.64 -14.28
CA ASP A 59 -6.44 3.26 -15.38
C ASP A 59 -7.09 3.31 -16.78
N ASP A 60 -8.42 3.20 -16.85
CA ASP A 60 -9.23 3.29 -18.07
C ASP A 60 -9.81 4.70 -18.34
N LEU A 61 -9.48 5.69 -17.51
CA LEU A 61 -9.97 7.08 -17.61
C LEU A 61 -8.84 8.07 -17.96
N ASN A 62 -9.19 9.18 -18.60
CA ASN A 62 -8.23 10.22 -18.96
C ASN A 62 -8.15 11.28 -17.85
N LYS A 63 -6.95 11.58 -17.35
CA LYS A 63 -6.76 12.67 -16.39
C LYS A 63 -7.12 14.00 -17.06
N ARG A 64 -8.09 14.71 -16.48
CA ARG A 64 -8.63 15.98 -16.99
C ARG A 64 -7.98 17.21 -16.36
N GLY A 65 -7.48 17.06 -15.13
CA GLY A 65 -6.76 18.08 -14.36
C GLY A 65 -6.41 17.58 -12.96
N GLN A 66 -5.51 18.29 -12.29
CA GLN A 66 -5.03 17.97 -10.93
C GLN A 66 -4.68 19.26 -10.18
N GLY A 67 -4.82 19.24 -8.85
CA GLY A 67 -4.53 20.38 -7.98
C GLY A 67 -4.34 19.95 -6.52
N GLU A 68 -4.14 20.91 -5.62
CA GLU A 68 -3.94 20.65 -4.20
C GLU A 68 -4.92 21.46 -3.34
N MET A 69 -5.39 20.85 -2.26
CA MET A 69 -6.17 21.51 -1.22
C MET A 69 -5.26 21.91 -0.06
N SER A 70 -5.28 23.19 0.30
CA SER A 70 -4.49 23.73 1.41
C SER A 70 -5.37 24.43 2.44
N TYR A 71 -5.09 24.20 3.71
CA TYR A 71 -5.71 24.91 4.82
C TYR A 71 -4.64 25.63 5.65
N LEU A 72 -4.80 26.95 5.80
CA LEU A 72 -3.79 27.85 6.35
C LEU A 72 -2.44 27.70 5.62
N PHE A 73 -1.47 27.03 6.23
CA PHE A 73 -0.10 26.82 5.72
C PHE A 73 0.22 25.34 5.46
N TRP A 74 -0.79 24.47 5.50
CA TRP A 74 -0.65 23.03 5.29
C TRP A 74 -1.43 22.56 4.06
N THR A 75 -0.78 21.85 3.15
CA THR A 75 -1.48 21.04 2.13
C THR A 75 -2.08 19.81 2.80
N LEU A 76 -3.39 19.58 2.59
CA LEU A 76 -4.14 18.47 3.18
C LEU A 76 -4.13 17.24 2.26
N TYR A 77 -4.39 17.45 0.97
CA TYR A 77 -4.40 16.40 -0.06
C TYR A 77 -4.11 16.99 -1.44
N SER A 78 -3.63 16.16 -2.37
CA SER A 78 -3.81 16.42 -3.80
C SER A 78 -5.12 15.80 -4.29
N ALA A 79 -5.70 16.41 -5.32
CA ALA A 79 -6.90 15.92 -5.98
C ALA A 79 -6.64 15.82 -7.48
N GLU A 80 -7.11 14.74 -8.08
CA GLU A 80 -7.00 14.45 -9.50
C GLU A 80 -8.36 14.08 -10.07
N PHE A 81 -8.79 14.76 -11.13
CA PHE A 81 -10.06 14.50 -11.78
C PHE A 81 -9.86 13.79 -13.12
N TYR A 82 -10.61 12.72 -13.33
CA TYR A 82 -10.51 11.82 -14.47
C TYR A 82 -11.86 11.68 -15.18
N THR A 83 -11.87 11.63 -16.50
CA THR A 83 -13.10 11.42 -17.29
C THR A 83 -12.90 10.51 -18.50
N THR A 84 -14.00 9.90 -18.94
CA THR A 84 -14.13 9.41 -20.32
C THR A 84 -14.24 10.59 -21.29
N PRO A 85 -13.89 10.45 -22.58
CA PRO A 85 -14.04 11.53 -23.58
C PRO A 85 -15.47 12.07 -23.71
N THR A 86 -16.46 11.22 -23.42
CA THR A 86 -17.90 11.53 -23.35
C THR A 86 -18.35 12.13 -22.02
N ASN A 87 -17.50 12.08 -20.98
CA ASN A 87 -17.81 12.37 -19.57
C ASN A 87 -18.93 11.51 -18.97
N SER A 88 -19.29 10.38 -19.58
CA SER A 88 -20.29 9.43 -19.06
C SER A 88 -19.81 8.73 -17.79
N GLU A 89 -18.54 8.34 -17.75
CA GLU A 89 -17.84 7.96 -16.52
C GLU A 89 -16.85 9.03 -16.08
N ARG A 90 -16.77 9.24 -14.77
CA ARG A 90 -15.91 10.21 -14.09
C ARG A 90 -15.34 9.62 -12.80
N ALA A 91 -14.13 10.03 -12.43
CA ALA A 91 -13.56 9.70 -11.13
C ALA A 91 -12.82 10.89 -10.52
N LEU A 92 -12.80 10.93 -9.19
CA LEU A 92 -11.97 11.84 -8.41
C LEU A 92 -11.12 11.00 -7.47
N LYS A 93 -9.80 11.15 -7.58
CA LYS A 93 -8.81 10.54 -6.69
C LYS A 93 -8.24 11.61 -5.77
N LEU A 94 -8.22 11.31 -4.47
CA LEU A 94 -7.60 12.14 -3.43
C LEU A 94 -6.41 11.37 -2.85
N GLU A 95 -5.26 12.03 -2.70
CA GLU A 95 -4.09 11.49 -1.98
C GLU A 95 -3.83 12.37 -0.77
N TYR A 96 -3.98 11.81 0.44
CA TYR A 96 -3.89 12.55 1.69
C TYR A 96 -2.44 12.70 2.14
N TYR A 97 -2.07 13.92 2.57
CA TYR A 97 -0.73 14.24 3.05
C TYR A 97 -0.64 14.25 4.58
N ARG A 98 -1.73 13.92 5.28
CA ARG A 98 -1.87 13.96 6.74
C ARG A 98 -2.82 12.84 7.19
N ALA A 99 -2.67 12.40 8.42
CA ALA A 99 -3.65 11.53 9.06
C ALA A 99 -4.95 12.31 9.35
N ILE A 100 -6.11 11.71 9.08
CA ILE A 100 -7.43 12.26 9.40
C ILE A 100 -8.35 11.10 9.81
N ASP A 101 -9.06 11.24 10.94
CA ASP A 101 -10.05 10.27 11.39
C ASP A 101 -11.22 10.17 10.41
N SER A 102 -11.77 8.97 10.22
CA SER A 102 -12.88 8.75 9.27
C SER A 102 -14.11 9.59 9.60
N LYS A 103 -14.35 9.83 10.90
CA LYS A 103 -15.42 10.70 11.37
C LYS A 103 -15.23 12.13 10.85
N ASP A 104 -14.03 12.69 11.00
CA ASP A 104 -13.72 14.07 10.60
C ASP A 104 -13.82 14.24 9.07
N LEU A 105 -13.49 13.20 8.29
CA LEU A 105 -13.72 13.19 6.83
C LEU A 105 -15.21 13.24 6.47
N VAL A 106 -16.05 12.46 7.16
CA VAL A 106 -17.50 12.44 6.91
C VAL A 106 -18.17 13.73 7.39
N ASP A 107 -17.79 14.25 8.56
CA ASP A 107 -18.22 15.56 9.08
C ASP A 107 -17.85 16.69 8.12
N ALA A 108 -16.61 16.73 7.61
CA ALA A 108 -16.18 17.73 6.63
C ALA A 108 -16.95 17.61 5.30
N THR A 109 -17.35 16.40 4.92
CA THR A 109 -18.19 16.15 3.73
C THR A 109 -19.63 16.66 3.94
N GLU A 110 -20.21 16.45 5.12
CA GLU A 110 -21.50 17.05 5.53
C GLU A 110 -21.45 18.58 5.46
N ASP A 111 -20.41 19.19 6.02
CA ASP A 111 -20.18 20.63 6.00
C ASP A 111 -20.14 21.22 4.58
N GLN A 112 -19.49 20.54 3.63
CA GLN A 112 -19.43 20.98 2.24
C GLN A 112 -20.78 20.83 1.54
N TRP A 113 -21.55 19.78 1.81
CA TRP A 113 -22.91 19.65 1.27
C TRP A 113 -23.89 20.69 1.85
N ASN A 114 -23.75 21.03 3.13
CA ASN A 114 -24.50 22.12 3.75
C ASN A 114 -24.17 23.48 3.08
N LYS A 115 -22.89 23.78 2.83
CA LYS A 115 -22.45 24.99 2.10
C LYS A 115 -22.99 25.03 0.66
N LEU A 116 -23.09 23.87 0.00
CA LEU A 116 -23.67 23.74 -1.35
C LEU A 116 -25.21 23.75 -1.37
N GLY A 117 -25.87 23.77 -0.20
CA GLY A 117 -27.33 23.86 -0.10
C GLY A 117 -28.09 22.57 -0.37
N TYR A 118 -27.45 21.39 -0.23
CA TYR A 118 -28.16 20.11 -0.32
C TYR A 118 -29.16 19.94 0.82
N SER A 119 -30.26 19.21 0.57
CA SER A 119 -31.27 18.98 1.59
C SER A 119 -30.74 18.08 2.72
N ASN A 120 -31.08 18.40 3.97
CA ASN A 120 -30.71 17.57 5.13
C ASN A 120 -31.17 16.10 4.97
N ASN A 121 -32.32 15.85 4.33
CA ASN A 121 -32.77 14.48 4.06
C ASN A 121 -31.84 13.72 3.10
N SER A 122 -31.30 14.40 2.09
CA SER A 122 -30.30 13.82 1.18
C SER A 122 -28.99 13.57 1.90
N ILE A 123 -28.49 14.58 2.62
CA ILE A 123 -27.24 14.53 3.40
C ILE A 123 -27.26 13.34 4.37
N GLN A 124 -28.24 13.25 5.27
CA GLN A 124 -28.29 12.17 6.27
C GLN A 124 -28.41 10.76 5.64
N ARG A 125 -29.05 10.65 4.47
CA ARG A 125 -29.11 9.39 3.71
C ARG A 125 -27.74 8.99 3.16
N TRP A 126 -26.95 9.96 2.72
CA TRP A 126 -25.63 9.77 2.11
C TRP A 126 -24.50 9.62 3.13
N LEU A 127 -24.58 10.27 4.30
CA LEU A 127 -23.56 10.10 5.36
C LEU A 127 -23.56 8.69 5.96
N LYS A 128 -24.73 8.04 6.09
CA LYS A 128 -24.86 6.69 6.66
C LYS A 128 -23.94 5.65 5.99
N PRO A 129 -23.89 5.48 4.65
CA PRO A 129 -22.93 4.59 4.02
C PRO A 129 -21.48 5.08 4.11
N LEU A 130 -21.20 6.39 4.17
CA LEU A 130 -19.82 6.89 4.31
C LEU A 130 -19.23 6.53 5.68
N TYR A 131 -19.95 6.80 6.79
CA TYR A 131 -19.55 6.37 8.14
C TYR A 131 -19.35 4.84 8.26
N ALA A 132 -20.02 4.05 7.42
CA ALA A 132 -19.92 2.61 7.45
C ALA A 132 -18.76 2.04 6.61
N MET A 133 -18.24 2.80 5.63
CA MET A 133 -17.25 2.29 4.67
C MET A 133 -15.88 2.97 4.77
N TRP A 134 -15.82 4.26 5.14
CA TRP A 134 -14.56 5.02 5.09
C TRP A 134 -13.67 4.66 6.29
N PRO A 135 -12.42 4.23 6.06
CA PRO A 135 -11.42 4.07 7.12
C PRO A 135 -10.85 5.43 7.52
N ASN A 136 -10.03 5.44 8.59
CA ASN A 136 -9.09 6.53 8.81
C ASN A 136 -8.11 6.58 7.63
N VAL A 137 -7.69 7.79 7.25
CA VAL A 137 -6.66 8.00 6.23
C VAL A 137 -5.35 8.35 6.92
N GLU A 138 -4.23 7.90 6.36
CA GLU A 138 -2.89 8.26 6.79
C GLU A 138 -2.20 9.10 5.71
N ALA A 139 -1.02 9.64 6.01
CA ALA A 139 -0.20 10.29 4.98
C ALA A 139 0.25 9.26 3.93
N GLY A 140 -0.11 9.50 2.66
CA GLY A 140 0.06 8.59 1.53
C GLY A 140 -1.17 7.74 1.21
N SER A 141 -2.21 7.73 2.05
CA SER A 141 -3.46 7.03 1.74
C SER A 141 -4.20 7.70 0.59
N THR A 142 -4.86 6.88 -0.22
CA THR A 142 -5.65 7.32 -1.37
C THR A 142 -7.12 6.96 -1.21
N LEU A 143 -8.01 7.90 -1.50
CA LEU A 143 -9.45 7.67 -1.59
C LEU A 143 -9.94 8.08 -2.97
N THR A 144 -10.49 7.12 -3.72
CA THR A 144 -10.99 7.34 -5.07
C THR A 144 -12.49 7.04 -5.12
N ILE A 145 -13.26 7.97 -5.69
CA ILE A 145 -14.64 7.73 -6.12
C ILE A 145 -14.67 7.58 -7.65
N ARG A 146 -15.35 6.55 -8.15
CA ARG A 146 -15.74 6.41 -9.57
C ARG A 146 -17.26 6.46 -9.69
N VAL A 147 -17.77 7.38 -10.50
CA VAL A 147 -19.16 7.49 -10.89
C VAL A 147 -19.28 6.90 -12.29
N ALA A 148 -19.95 5.75 -12.39
CA ALA A 148 -20.15 5.06 -13.67
C ALA A 148 -21.34 5.66 -14.44
N GLU A 149 -21.50 5.23 -15.70
CA GLU A 149 -22.54 5.74 -16.62
C GLU A 149 -23.98 5.53 -16.11
N ASP A 150 -24.22 4.50 -15.29
CA ASP A 150 -25.49 4.25 -14.60
C ASP A 150 -25.77 5.20 -13.41
N ASN A 151 -24.80 6.08 -13.10
CA ASN A 151 -24.68 6.96 -11.93
C ASN A 151 -24.47 6.23 -10.59
N VAL A 152 -24.09 4.95 -10.61
CA VAL A 152 -23.69 4.22 -9.40
C VAL A 152 -22.27 4.62 -9.03
N SER A 153 -22.07 4.96 -7.75
CA SER A 153 -20.80 5.41 -7.22
C SER A 153 -20.07 4.29 -6.51
N ARG A 154 -18.79 4.06 -6.84
CA ARG A 154 -17.91 3.05 -6.25
C ARG A 154 -16.74 3.74 -5.58
N PHE A 155 -16.43 3.35 -4.34
CA PHE A 155 -15.30 3.86 -3.58
C PHE A 155 -14.17 2.84 -3.50
N TYR A 156 -12.94 3.34 -3.60
CA TYR A 156 -11.70 2.59 -3.47
C TYR A 156 -10.80 3.30 -2.47
N PHE A 157 -10.16 2.54 -1.58
CA PHE A 157 -9.13 2.99 -0.64
C PHE A 157 -7.86 2.20 -0.91
N ASP A 158 -6.75 2.88 -1.19
CA ASP A 158 -5.49 2.26 -1.60
C ASP A 158 -5.68 1.23 -2.73
N GLU A 159 -6.43 1.68 -3.75
CA GLU A 159 -6.92 0.94 -4.92
C GLU A 159 -7.82 -0.29 -4.61
N GLN A 160 -8.13 -0.58 -3.34
CA GLN A 160 -9.04 -1.67 -2.95
C GLN A 160 -10.49 -1.17 -2.86
N PRO A 161 -11.48 -1.86 -3.46
CA PRO A 161 -12.88 -1.45 -3.38
C PRO A 161 -13.43 -1.58 -1.95
N ILE A 162 -13.93 -0.47 -1.38
CA ILE A 162 -14.47 -0.42 -0.01
C ILE A 162 -15.99 -0.31 0.06
N GLY A 163 -16.67 0.11 -1.02
CA GLY A 163 -18.12 0.28 -0.98
C GLY A 163 -18.74 0.78 -2.28
N VAL A 164 -20.07 0.69 -2.33
CA VAL A 164 -20.90 1.10 -3.47
C VAL A 164 -22.14 1.85 -2.96
N ILE A 165 -22.45 3.00 -3.55
CA ILE A 165 -23.68 3.76 -3.30
C ILE A 165 -24.53 3.76 -4.57
N GLN A 166 -25.75 3.23 -4.43
CA GLN A 166 -26.74 3.03 -5.51
C GLN A 166 -27.63 4.27 -5.73
N ASP A 167 -27.58 5.27 -4.84
CA ASP A 167 -28.35 6.52 -5.02
C ASP A 167 -27.71 7.34 -6.15
N LYS A 168 -28.42 7.43 -7.28
CA LYS A 168 -27.95 8.10 -8.51
C LYS A 168 -27.69 9.60 -8.33
N GLN A 169 -28.19 10.22 -7.27
CA GLN A 169 -27.92 11.62 -6.95
C GLN A 169 -26.60 11.82 -6.18
N PHE A 170 -26.03 10.73 -5.62
CA PHE A 170 -24.83 10.80 -4.79
C PHE A 170 -23.58 11.19 -5.60
N GLY A 171 -23.38 10.63 -6.79
CA GLY A 171 -22.15 10.80 -7.59
C GLY A 171 -21.84 12.26 -7.92
N GLU A 172 -22.67 12.88 -8.77
CA GLU A 172 -23.57 13.94 -8.29
C GLU A 172 -23.02 14.85 -7.18
N ALA A 173 -23.70 14.81 -6.04
CA ALA A 173 -23.42 15.70 -4.91
C ALA A 173 -21.99 15.58 -4.38
N PHE A 174 -21.39 14.39 -4.45
CA PHE A 174 -20.03 14.18 -3.99
C PHE A 174 -19.01 14.93 -4.87
N LEU A 175 -19.04 14.72 -6.18
CA LEU A 175 -18.17 15.44 -7.13
C LEU A 175 -18.42 16.95 -7.10
N ALA A 176 -19.65 17.39 -6.81
CA ALA A 176 -20.01 18.80 -6.69
C ALA A 176 -19.20 19.55 -5.61
N ILE A 177 -18.70 18.87 -4.56
CA ILE A 177 -17.83 19.48 -3.53
C ILE A 177 -16.61 20.18 -4.16
N TRP A 178 -16.02 19.58 -5.19
CA TRP A 178 -14.85 20.13 -5.91
C TRP A 178 -15.21 20.80 -7.24
N LEU A 179 -16.28 20.35 -7.91
CA LEU A 179 -16.56 20.70 -9.31
C LEU A 179 -17.75 21.67 -9.50
N SER A 180 -18.56 21.90 -8.47
CA SER A 180 -19.66 22.89 -8.51
C SER A 180 -19.12 24.31 -8.67
N GLU A 181 -19.84 25.17 -9.37
CA GLU A 181 -19.53 26.61 -9.44
C GLU A 181 -19.62 27.30 -8.07
N ASN A 182 -20.37 26.70 -7.14
CA ASN A 182 -20.54 27.16 -5.76
C ASN A 182 -19.61 26.45 -4.75
N THR A 183 -18.56 25.74 -5.21
CA THR A 183 -17.56 25.13 -4.32
C THR A 183 -16.90 26.17 -3.41
N SER A 184 -16.46 25.76 -2.22
CA SER A 184 -15.58 26.59 -1.38
C SER A 184 -14.20 26.80 -2.00
N GLU A 185 -13.77 25.95 -2.94
CA GLU A 185 -12.41 25.93 -3.50
C GLU A 185 -12.35 26.24 -5.01
N PRO A 186 -12.73 27.47 -5.44
CA PRO A 186 -12.82 27.81 -6.86
C PRO A 186 -11.46 27.80 -7.59
N GLY A 187 -10.34 27.92 -6.86
CA GLY A 187 -9.00 27.75 -7.41
C GLY A 187 -8.72 26.29 -7.80
N LEU A 188 -8.95 25.37 -6.86
CA LEU A 188 -8.82 23.92 -7.06
C LEU A 188 -9.76 23.42 -8.16
N ARG A 189 -11.01 23.91 -8.21
CA ARG A 189 -11.94 23.62 -9.32
C ARG A 189 -11.34 23.92 -10.69
N LYS A 190 -10.72 25.09 -10.87
CA LYS A 190 -10.11 25.47 -12.15
C LYS A 190 -8.92 24.57 -12.51
N GLN A 191 -8.15 24.12 -11.50
CA GLN A 191 -7.08 23.15 -11.69
C GLN A 191 -7.63 21.79 -12.16
N LEU A 192 -8.63 21.24 -11.47
CA LEU A 192 -9.27 19.95 -11.79
C LEU A 192 -9.99 19.95 -13.15
N LEU A 193 -10.63 21.05 -13.52
CA LEU A 193 -11.29 21.21 -14.82
C LEU A 193 -10.34 21.65 -15.95
N GLY A 194 -9.04 21.82 -15.68
CA GLY A 194 -8.05 22.30 -16.65
C GLY A 194 -8.43 23.65 -17.29
N LEU A 195 -8.99 24.55 -16.49
CA LEU A 195 -9.41 25.90 -16.87
C LEU A 195 -8.31 26.96 -16.65
N ASN A 196 -7.23 26.59 -15.97
CA ASN A 196 -6.03 27.41 -15.86
C ASN A 196 -5.21 27.24 -17.14
N LYS A 197 -5.25 28.25 -18.01
CA LYS A 197 -4.38 28.44 -19.18
C LYS A 197 -3.64 29.76 -19.06
#